data_AF-A0A382UZ69-F1
#
_entry.id   AF-A0A382UZ69-F1
#
_cell.length_a   1.000
_cell.length_b   1.000
_cell.length_c   1.000
_cell.angle_alpha   90.00
_cell.angle_beta   90.00
_cell.angle_gamma   90.00
#
_symmetry.space_group_name_H-M   'P 1'
#
loop_
_entity.id
_entity.type
_entity.pdbx_description
1 polymer ?
#
loop_
_entity_poly.entity_id
_entity_poly.type
_entity_poly.pdbx_seq_one_letter_code
_entity_poly.pdbx_strand_id
1 'polypeptide(L)'
;PNTQLWGGIAAVFMSWNGKRAISYRNIENIPHKWGTAVNVQAMVFGNMGENCATGVAFTRNPATGENNFYGEWLPNAQGEDVVAGIRTPNPLNNLNGISNSKGLISLEDHMPQIYKELKGIQRQLEKHYKDMQDIEFTIQNNRLWMLQTRTGKRSGTATIRMAVEMIDEGLIDEKTALMRVKPEQLDEIMHPMLDEEVEKQFDLLAKGLPAGPGGASGQIVFSADEAEVWHNKGKQVILVRNETSPEDVHGMFTSEAILTARGGMTSHAALVARGWGKCCIVGCTDLQI
;
A
#
# COMPACT_ATOMS: atom_id res chain seq x y z
N PRO A 1 21.52 1.48 31.36
CA PRO A 1 20.09 1.66 31.02
C PRO A 1 19.62 3.12 30.99
N ASN A 2 19.76 3.91 32.08
CA ASN A 2 19.24 5.30 32.10
C ASN A 2 19.90 6.22 31.06
N THR A 3 21.22 6.13 30.87
CA THR A 3 21.92 6.89 29.83
C THR A 3 21.42 6.54 28.43
N GLN A 4 21.14 5.27 28.16
CA GLN A 4 20.57 4.82 26.89
C GLN A 4 19.14 5.33 26.70
N LEU A 5 18.32 5.30 27.75
CA LEU A 5 16.95 5.83 27.72
C LEU A 5 16.93 7.32 27.37
N TRP A 6 17.71 8.13 28.09
CA TRP A 6 17.80 9.57 27.81
C TRP A 6 18.42 9.86 26.45
N GLY A 7 19.42 9.07 26.02
CA GLY A 7 19.98 9.16 24.67
C GLY A 7 18.95 8.87 23.59
N GLY A 8 18.12 7.84 23.77
CA GLY A 8 17.02 7.50 22.86
C GLY A 8 15.95 8.60 22.79
N ILE A 9 15.52 9.12 23.94
CA ILE A 9 14.56 10.24 24.02
C ILE A 9 15.10 11.46 23.26
N ALA A 10 16.37 11.84 23.51
CA ALA A 10 16.99 12.96 22.82
C ALA A 10 17.09 12.73 21.30
N ALA A 11 17.47 11.51 20.88
CA ALA A 11 17.57 11.15 19.47
C ALA A 11 16.21 11.27 18.74
N VAL A 12 15.11 10.85 19.37
CA VAL A 12 13.75 11.02 18.80
C VAL A 12 13.42 12.49 18.59
N PHE A 13 13.66 13.36 19.57
CA PHE A 13 13.41 14.79 19.39
C PHE A 13 14.30 15.44 18.33
N MET A 14 15.57 15.02 18.26
CA MET A 14 16.48 15.49 17.19
C MET A 14 16.01 15.02 15.81
N SER A 15 15.45 13.80 15.70
CA SER A 15 14.94 13.26 14.43
C SER A 15 13.80 14.09 13.83
N TRP A 16 12.99 14.76 14.66
CA TRP A 16 11.93 15.66 14.20
C TRP A 16 12.46 16.82 13.35
N ASN A 17 13.68 17.29 13.65
CA ASN A 17 14.34 18.37 12.91
C ASN A 17 15.34 17.84 11.86
N GLY A 18 15.34 16.54 11.58
CA GLY A 18 16.12 15.96 10.49
C GLY A 18 15.61 16.43 9.13
N LYS A 19 16.53 16.54 8.15
CA LYS A 19 16.20 16.99 6.77
C LYS A 19 15.02 16.22 6.16
N ARG A 20 15.01 14.89 6.32
CA ARG A 20 13.92 14.03 5.81
C ARG A 20 12.56 14.35 6.44
N ALA A 21 12.52 14.57 7.75
CA ALA A 21 11.29 14.91 8.47
C ALA A 21 10.76 16.30 8.07
N ILE A 22 11.64 17.29 7.91
CA ILE A 22 11.29 18.62 7.41
C ILE A 22 10.67 18.53 6.01
N SER A 23 11.31 17.82 5.08
CA SER A 23 10.79 17.64 3.72
C SER A 23 9.44 16.93 3.73
N TYR A 24 9.29 15.86 4.53
CA TYR A 24 8.03 15.14 4.66
C TYR A 24 6.90 16.06 5.15
N ARG A 25 7.15 16.88 6.18
CA ARG A 25 6.16 17.84 6.69
C ARG A 25 5.75 18.89 5.66
N ASN A 26 6.68 19.37 4.83
CA ASN A 26 6.35 20.34 3.79
C ASN A 26 5.48 19.73 2.69
N ILE A 27 5.73 18.47 2.31
CA ILE A 27 4.95 17.74 1.31
C ILE A 27 3.54 17.43 1.85
N GLU A 28 3.46 16.94 3.08
CA GLU A 28 2.21 16.50 3.71
C GLU A 28 1.47 17.63 4.44
N ASN A 29 1.94 18.87 4.32
CA ASN A 29 1.40 20.06 4.99
C ASN A 29 1.22 19.91 6.52
N ILE A 30 2.17 19.26 7.19
CA ILE A 30 2.16 19.05 8.65
C ILE A 30 2.85 20.24 9.35
N PRO A 31 2.19 20.90 10.33
CA PRO A 31 2.79 22.03 11.04
C PRO A 31 4.08 21.68 11.79
N HIS A 32 5.17 22.41 11.51
CA HIS A 32 6.48 22.20 12.16
C HIS A 32 6.43 22.32 13.68
N LYS A 33 5.50 23.13 14.20
CA LYS A 33 5.33 23.42 15.64
C LYS A 33 4.75 22.27 16.46
N TRP A 34 4.24 21.20 15.84
CA TRP A 34 3.62 20.10 16.58
C TRP A 34 4.63 19.28 17.40
N GLY A 35 5.85 19.12 16.90
CA GLY A 35 6.83 18.23 17.53
C GLY A 35 6.48 16.75 17.36
N THR A 36 7.17 15.90 18.12
CA THR A 36 6.92 14.46 18.20
C THR A 36 6.91 14.02 19.67
N ALA A 37 6.18 12.96 19.98
CA ALA A 37 6.18 12.35 21.31
C ALA A 37 7.21 11.22 21.40
N VAL A 38 7.53 10.79 22.62
CA VAL A 38 8.36 9.59 22.86
C VAL A 38 7.55 8.61 23.68
N ASN A 39 7.36 7.40 23.15
CA ASN A 39 6.69 6.30 23.83
C ASN A 39 7.74 5.38 24.46
N VAL A 40 7.71 5.23 25.79
CA VAL A 40 8.56 4.28 26.52
C VAL A 40 7.67 3.14 26.99
N GLN A 41 7.89 1.94 26.46
CA GLN A 41 7.03 0.77 26.65
C GLN A 41 7.84 -0.41 27.21
N ALA A 42 7.18 -1.25 28.01
CA ALA A 42 7.76 -2.52 28.41
C ALA A 42 7.92 -3.45 27.19
N MET A 43 9.09 -4.06 27.05
CA MET A 43 9.38 -4.95 25.93
C MET A 43 8.64 -6.29 26.05
N VAL A 44 8.16 -6.77 24.92
CA VAL A 44 7.73 -8.15 24.71
C VAL A 44 8.43 -8.70 23.46
N PHE A 45 8.62 -10.01 23.41
CA PHE A 45 9.51 -10.67 22.46
C PHE A 45 8.79 -11.76 21.67
N GLY A 46 8.68 -11.56 20.36
CA GLY A 46 8.15 -12.55 19.41
C GLY A 46 9.16 -13.62 18.98
N ASN A 47 10.38 -13.57 19.50
CA ASN A 47 11.55 -14.36 19.04
C ASN A 47 12.22 -15.20 20.14
N MET A 48 11.47 -15.66 21.14
CA MET A 48 12.00 -16.51 22.24
C MET A 48 11.79 -18.02 22.02
N GLY A 49 11.34 -18.44 20.83
CA GLY A 49 11.06 -19.84 20.51
C GLY A 49 9.75 -20.02 19.72
N GLU A 50 9.33 -21.28 19.56
CA GLU A 50 8.24 -21.68 18.66
C GLU A 50 6.85 -21.16 19.08
N ASN A 51 6.65 -20.89 20.38
CA ASN A 51 5.41 -20.34 20.94
C ASN A 51 5.41 -18.80 20.97
N CYS A 52 6.30 -18.16 20.20
CA CYS A 52 6.41 -16.73 20.07
C CYS A 52 6.28 -16.29 18.61
N ALA A 53 5.71 -15.11 18.40
CA ALA A 53 5.46 -14.57 17.08
C ALA A 53 5.29 -13.04 17.11
N THR A 54 5.33 -12.42 15.95
CA THR A 54 4.93 -11.03 15.75
C THR A 54 4.05 -10.93 14.50
N GLY A 55 3.20 -9.90 14.42
CA GLY A 55 2.40 -9.68 13.22
C GLY A 55 1.79 -8.30 13.14
N VAL A 56 1.29 -8.01 11.94
CA VAL A 56 0.57 -6.79 11.60
C VAL A 56 -0.75 -7.20 10.97
N ALA A 57 -1.84 -6.53 11.33
CA ALA A 57 -3.16 -6.85 10.85
C ALA A 57 -4.02 -5.61 10.64
N PHE A 58 -4.96 -5.69 9.72
CA PHE A 58 -5.96 -4.69 9.41
C PHE A 58 -7.34 -5.26 9.66
N THR A 59 -8.23 -4.51 10.31
CA THR A 59 -9.58 -5.00 10.64
C THR A 59 -10.40 -5.36 9.40
N ARG A 60 -10.07 -4.75 8.24
CA ARG A 60 -10.60 -5.01 6.89
C ARG A 60 -9.45 -4.97 5.88
N ASN A 61 -9.62 -5.52 4.68
CA ASN A 61 -8.58 -5.47 3.65
C ASN A 61 -8.31 -4.03 3.18
N PRO A 62 -7.08 -3.48 3.37
CA PRO A 62 -6.76 -2.09 3.04
C PRO A 62 -6.66 -1.81 1.53
N ALA A 63 -6.56 -2.84 0.69
CA ALA A 63 -6.47 -2.72 -0.76
C ALA A 63 -7.84 -2.82 -1.44
N THR A 64 -8.67 -3.78 -1.04
CA THR A 64 -9.98 -4.06 -1.70
C THR A 64 -11.18 -3.50 -0.94
N GLY A 65 -11.03 -3.20 0.35
CA GLY A 65 -12.13 -2.76 1.21
C GLY A 65 -12.98 -3.89 1.79
N GLU A 66 -12.71 -5.15 1.44
CA GLU A 66 -13.46 -6.29 1.95
C GLU A 66 -13.46 -6.36 3.48
N ASN A 67 -14.63 -6.66 4.05
CA ASN A 67 -14.78 -6.91 5.48
C ASN A 67 -14.26 -8.31 5.90
N ASN A 68 -12.97 -8.53 5.68
CA ASN A 68 -12.22 -9.70 6.13
C ASN A 68 -11.03 -9.26 6.99
N PHE A 69 -10.72 -10.05 8.02
CA PHE A 69 -9.58 -9.74 8.88
C PHE A 69 -8.29 -9.96 8.09
N TYR A 70 -7.59 -8.90 7.71
CA TYR A 70 -6.44 -8.98 6.81
C TYR A 70 -5.13 -8.87 7.59
N GLY A 71 -4.06 -9.54 7.17
CA GLY A 71 -2.75 -9.38 7.83
C GLY A 71 -1.80 -10.54 7.67
N GLU A 72 -0.65 -10.40 8.31
CA GLU A 72 0.51 -11.26 8.16
C GLU A 72 1.23 -11.43 9.50
N TRP A 73 1.93 -12.54 9.67
CA TRP A 73 2.67 -12.84 10.89
C TRP A 73 3.94 -13.65 10.62
N LEU A 74 4.87 -13.62 11.57
CA LEU A 74 6.08 -14.44 11.55
C LEU A 74 6.29 -15.15 12.89
N PRO A 75 6.52 -16.48 12.89
CA PRO A 75 6.94 -17.22 14.08
C PRO A 75 8.41 -16.94 14.39
N ASN A 76 8.71 -16.89 15.70
CA ASN A 76 10.05 -16.71 16.25
C ASN A 76 10.80 -15.53 15.58
N ALA A 77 10.19 -14.34 15.60
CA ALA A 77 10.63 -13.15 14.88
C ALA A 77 10.34 -11.87 15.66
N GLN A 78 10.95 -10.75 15.26
CA GLN A 78 10.59 -9.41 15.75
C GLN A 78 9.92 -8.57 14.66
N GLY A 79 9.25 -7.47 15.04
CA GLY A 79 8.52 -6.62 14.10
C GLY A 79 9.37 -6.12 12.92
N GLU A 80 10.67 -5.91 13.14
CA GLU A 80 11.62 -5.56 12.08
C GLU A 80 11.66 -6.60 10.95
N ASP A 81 11.59 -7.89 11.27
CA ASP A 81 11.62 -8.97 10.28
C ASP A 81 10.38 -8.98 9.38
N VAL A 82 9.23 -8.53 9.92
CA VAL A 82 7.97 -8.41 9.17
C VAL A 82 8.07 -7.26 8.17
N VAL A 83 8.66 -6.13 8.58
CA VAL A 83 8.75 -4.92 7.74
C VAL A 83 9.92 -4.98 6.75
N ALA A 84 11.02 -5.65 7.11
CA ALA A 84 12.22 -5.70 6.29
C ALA A 84 12.08 -6.56 5.01
N GLY A 85 11.04 -7.43 4.95
CA GLY A 85 10.77 -8.26 3.77
C GLY A 85 11.82 -9.35 3.49
N ILE A 86 12.69 -9.64 4.46
CA ILE A 86 13.73 -10.69 4.34
C ILE A 86 13.11 -12.08 4.41
N ARG A 87 12.06 -12.25 5.21
CA ARG A 87 11.28 -13.48 5.33
C ARG A 87 9.92 -13.29 4.70
N THR A 88 9.45 -14.30 3.98
CA THR A 88 8.06 -14.33 3.52
C THR A 88 7.15 -14.52 4.74
N PRO A 89 6.26 -13.56 5.05
CA PRO A 89 5.37 -13.66 6.18
C PRO A 89 4.22 -14.62 5.89
N ASN A 90 3.74 -15.27 6.94
CA ASN A 90 2.60 -16.19 6.89
C ASN A 90 1.29 -15.39 6.88
N PRO A 91 0.23 -15.89 6.22
CA PRO A 91 -1.07 -15.23 6.27
C PRO A 91 -1.68 -15.30 7.67
N LEU A 92 -2.46 -14.29 8.06
CA LEU A 92 -3.14 -14.30 9.35
C LEU A 92 -4.24 -15.37 9.45
N ASN A 93 -4.92 -15.65 8.33
CA ASN A 93 -6.01 -16.63 8.24
C ASN A 93 -6.08 -17.27 6.85
N ASN A 94 -6.97 -18.25 6.71
CA ASN A 94 -7.11 -19.04 5.48
C ASN A 94 -7.84 -18.29 4.34
N LEU A 95 -8.45 -17.14 4.63
CA LEU A 95 -9.07 -16.27 3.62
C LEU A 95 -8.04 -15.37 2.93
N ASN A 96 -6.97 -15.00 3.64
CA ASN A 96 -5.88 -14.15 3.15
C ASN A 96 -4.82 -14.92 2.35
N GLY A 97 -5.05 -16.20 2.06
CA GLY A 97 -4.12 -17.02 1.30
C GLY A 97 -3.98 -16.47 -0.12
N ILE A 98 -2.94 -15.67 -0.36
CA ILE A 98 -2.51 -15.30 -1.71
C ILE A 98 -2.33 -16.61 -2.49
N SER A 99 -2.69 -16.64 -3.78
CA SER A 99 -2.49 -17.79 -4.68
C SER A 99 -1.04 -18.36 -4.66
N ASN A 100 -0.08 -17.62 -4.13
CA ASN A 100 1.32 -17.99 -3.91
C ASN A 100 1.65 -18.57 -2.51
N SER A 101 0.65 -18.85 -1.66
CA SER A 101 0.84 -19.31 -0.26
C SER A 101 1.08 -20.82 -0.11
N LYS A 102 1.50 -21.52 -1.17
CA LYS A 102 1.73 -22.97 -1.13
C LYS A 102 2.81 -23.30 -0.09
N GLY A 103 2.39 -23.83 1.06
CA GLY A 103 3.27 -24.27 2.15
C GLY A 103 3.34 -23.33 3.36
N LEU A 104 2.64 -22.19 3.36
CA LEU A 104 2.57 -21.30 4.53
C LEU A 104 1.41 -21.69 5.44
N ILE A 105 1.63 -21.65 6.76
CA ILE A 105 0.59 -21.96 7.77
C ILE A 105 0.00 -20.68 8.33
N SER A 106 -1.33 -20.58 8.38
CA SER A 106 -1.99 -19.40 8.91
C SER A 106 -1.88 -19.30 10.44
N LEU A 107 -2.05 -18.09 11.01
CA LEU A 107 -2.09 -17.95 12.47
C LEU A 107 -3.34 -18.64 13.04
N GLU A 108 -4.45 -18.60 12.29
CA GLU A 108 -5.69 -19.31 12.62
C GLU A 108 -5.46 -20.81 12.83
N ASP A 109 -4.65 -21.45 11.98
CA ASP A 109 -4.35 -22.88 12.11
C ASP A 109 -3.22 -23.16 13.11
N HIS A 110 -2.18 -22.34 13.15
CA HIS A 110 -1.00 -22.56 14.00
C HIS A 110 -1.27 -22.23 15.48
N MET A 111 -2.01 -21.16 15.77
CA MET A 111 -2.32 -20.70 17.14
C MET A 111 -3.80 -20.31 17.29
N PRO A 112 -4.75 -21.27 17.16
CA PRO A 112 -6.18 -20.98 17.04
C PRO A 112 -6.77 -20.22 18.23
N GLN A 113 -6.28 -20.47 19.44
CA GLN A 113 -6.73 -19.75 20.64
C GLN A 113 -6.33 -18.28 20.61
N ILE A 114 -5.07 -17.99 20.22
CA ILE A 114 -4.57 -16.62 20.09
C ILE A 114 -5.25 -15.88 18.94
N TYR A 115 -5.44 -16.55 17.80
CA TYR A 115 -6.18 -15.97 16.69
C TYR A 115 -7.62 -15.60 17.09
N LYS A 116 -8.31 -16.46 17.85
CA LYS A 116 -9.66 -16.17 18.36
C LYS A 116 -9.66 -14.96 19.31
N GLU A 117 -8.67 -14.82 20.18
CA GLU A 117 -8.51 -13.66 21.05
C GLU A 117 -8.27 -12.38 20.24
N LEU A 118 -7.31 -12.43 19.31
CA LEU A 118 -6.96 -11.32 18.42
C LEU A 118 -8.16 -10.88 17.58
N LYS A 119 -8.93 -11.81 17.03
CA LYS A 119 -10.17 -11.53 16.28
C LYS A 119 -11.24 -10.88 17.17
N GLY A 120 -11.28 -11.22 18.46
CA GLY A 120 -12.13 -10.54 19.45
C GLY A 120 -11.71 -9.08 19.63
N ILE A 121 -10.41 -8.82 19.79
CA ILE A 121 -9.84 -7.47 19.94
C ILE A 121 -10.07 -6.64 18.68
N GLN A 122 -9.83 -7.20 17.49
CA GLN A 122 -10.11 -6.59 16.18
C GLN A 122 -11.52 -6.00 16.12
N ARG A 123 -12.56 -6.77 16.51
CA ARG A 123 -13.96 -6.32 16.53
C ARG A 123 -14.19 -5.19 17.53
N GLN A 124 -13.57 -5.27 18.69
CA GLN A 124 -13.70 -4.24 19.72
C GLN A 124 -13.07 -2.91 19.26
N LEU A 125 -11.90 -2.97 18.65
CA LEU A 125 -11.19 -1.80 18.12
C LEU A 125 -11.98 -1.13 17.00
N GLU A 126 -12.45 -1.89 16.01
CA GLU A 126 -13.25 -1.33 14.90
C GLU A 126 -14.56 -0.72 15.41
N LYS A 127 -15.23 -1.36 16.38
CA LYS A 127 -16.44 -0.81 16.99
C LYS A 127 -16.18 0.47 17.79
N HIS A 128 -15.06 0.52 18.50
CA HIS A 128 -14.69 1.65 19.35
C HIS A 128 -14.31 2.89 18.52
N TYR A 129 -13.39 2.73 17.57
CA TYR A 129 -12.93 3.80 16.70
C TYR A 129 -13.89 4.08 15.54
N LYS A 130 -14.87 3.18 15.32
CA LYS A 130 -15.84 3.21 14.24
C LYS A 130 -15.20 3.22 12.85
N ASP A 131 -13.98 2.72 12.71
CA ASP A 131 -13.20 2.80 11.49
C ASP A 131 -12.20 1.66 11.40
N MET A 132 -11.71 1.37 10.19
CA MET A 132 -10.74 0.32 9.95
C MET A 132 -9.45 0.60 10.71
N GLN A 133 -8.96 -0.38 11.48
CA GLN A 133 -7.74 -0.26 12.27
C GLN A 133 -6.62 -1.09 11.69
N ASP A 134 -5.44 -0.47 11.61
CA ASP A 134 -4.13 -1.09 11.49
C ASP A 134 -3.63 -1.42 12.90
N ILE A 135 -3.17 -2.65 13.11
CA ILE A 135 -2.92 -3.28 14.40
C ILE A 135 -1.56 -3.97 14.37
N GLU A 136 -0.72 -3.68 15.37
CA GLU A 136 0.53 -4.41 15.59
C GLU A 136 0.43 -5.23 16.88
N PHE A 137 0.86 -6.48 16.82
CA PHE A 137 0.79 -7.40 17.95
C PHE A 137 2.04 -8.28 18.06
N THR A 138 2.29 -8.76 19.27
CA THR A 138 3.33 -9.75 19.57
C THR A 138 2.75 -10.85 20.43
N ILE A 139 3.18 -12.08 20.17
CA ILE A 139 2.88 -13.27 20.95
C ILE A 139 4.17 -13.65 21.65
N GLN A 140 4.17 -13.63 22.99
CA GLN A 140 5.30 -14.07 23.79
C GLN A 140 4.83 -15.21 24.69
N ASN A 141 5.37 -16.41 24.48
CA ASN A 141 5.05 -17.61 25.26
C ASN A 141 3.53 -17.86 25.33
N ASN A 142 2.86 -17.96 24.18
CA ASN A 142 1.41 -18.15 24.07
C ASN A 142 0.56 -17.07 24.78
N ARG A 143 1.08 -15.86 24.91
CA ARG A 143 0.33 -14.70 25.39
C ARG A 143 0.34 -13.60 24.35
N LEU A 144 -0.85 -13.14 23.97
CA LEU A 144 -1.04 -12.03 23.05
C LEU A 144 -0.79 -10.68 23.75
N TRP A 145 -0.09 -9.80 23.05
CA TRP A 145 0.16 -8.41 23.44
C TRP A 145 -0.14 -7.49 22.26
N MET A 146 -1.02 -6.52 22.48
CA MET A 146 -1.30 -5.46 21.52
C MET A 146 -0.28 -4.33 21.71
N LEU A 147 0.41 -3.94 20.64
CA LEU A 147 1.48 -2.95 20.70
C LEU A 147 1.03 -1.59 20.19
N GLN A 148 0.36 -1.57 19.04
CA GLN A 148 -0.10 -0.35 18.40
C GLN A 148 -1.45 -0.60 17.74
N THR A 149 -2.27 0.44 17.71
CA THR A 149 -3.40 0.53 16.80
C THR A 149 -3.55 1.95 16.30
N ARG A 150 -4.01 2.11 15.06
CA ARG A 150 -4.32 3.39 14.43
C ARG A 150 -5.33 3.18 13.33
N THR A 151 -5.99 4.25 12.89
CA THR A 151 -6.75 4.22 11.64
C THR A 151 -5.85 3.79 10.49
N GLY A 152 -6.21 2.71 9.82
CA GLY A 152 -5.40 2.15 8.74
C GLY A 152 -5.43 3.01 7.48
N LYS A 153 -4.26 3.17 6.86
CA LYS A 153 -4.17 3.69 5.49
C LYS A 153 -4.73 2.65 4.52
N ARG A 154 -5.44 3.11 3.49
CA ARG A 154 -6.16 2.25 2.55
C ARG A 154 -6.33 2.97 1.20
N SER A 155 -6.58 2.20 0.14
CA SER A 155 -6.81 2.73 -1.21
C SER A 155 -8.11 3.55 -1.29
N GLY A 156 -8.29 4.34 -2.35
CA GLY A 156 -9.55 5.03 -2.61
C GLY A 156 -10.74 4.07 -2.71
N THR A 157 -10.60 2.99 -3.49
CA THR A 157 -11.65 1.95 -3.65
C THR A 157 -12.03 1.32 -2.31
N ALA A 158 -11.04 0.96 -1.49
CA ALA A 158 -11.26 0.42 -0.16
C ALA A 158 -11.96 1.43 0.77
N THR A 159 -11.59 2.71 0.69
CA THR A 159 -12.21 3.77 1.51
C THR A 159 -13.70 3.89 1.23
N ILE A 160 -14.10 3.92 -0.05
CA ILE A 160 -15.52 4.03 -0.43
C ILE A 160 -16.30 2.80 0.00
N ARG A 161 -15.81 1.60 -0.34
CA ARG A 161 -16.48 0.36 0.03
C ARG A 161 -16.69 0.25 1.53
N MET A 162 -15.64 0.48 2.33
CA MET A 162 -15.73 0.44 3.79
C MET A 162 -16.71 1.49 4.32
N ALA A 163 -16.72 2.71 3.77
CA ALA A 163 -17.63 3.76 4.22
C ALA A 163 -19.10 3.39 3.99
N VAL A 164 -19.43 2.82 2.82
CA VAL A 164 -20.78 2.33 2.49
C VAL A 164 -21.16 1.15 3.39
N GLU A 165 -20.33 0.11 3.46
CA GLU A 165 -20.60 -1.06 4.30
C GLU A 165 -20.76 -0.68 5.78
N MET A 166 -19.97 0.26 6.30
CA MET A 166 -20.09 0.73 7.68
C MET A 166 -21.38 1.54 7.94
N ILE A 167 -21.98 2.18 6.93
CA ILE A 167 -23.32 2.76 7.04
C ILE A 167 -24.35 1.64 7.14
N ASP A 168 -24.27 0.65 6.24
CA ASP A 168 -25.21 -0.48 6.19
C ASP A 168 -25.19 -1.31 7.49
N GLU A 169 -24.00 -1.47 8.07
CA GLU A 169 -23.78 -2.09 9.38
C GLU A 169 -24.27 -1.22 10.57
N GLY A 170 -24.63 0.05 10.33
CA GLY A 170 -25.01 1.01 11.36
C GLY A 170 -23.86 1.47 12.25
N LEU A 171 -22.60 1.28 11.82
CA LEU A 171 -21.41 1.67 12.58
C LEU A 171 -21.16 3.18 12.54
N ILE A 172 -21.47 3.82 11.40
CA ILE A 172 -21.32 5.26 11.16
C ILE A 172 -22.57 5.85 10.50
N ASP A 173 -22.70 7.18 10.54
CA ASP A 173 -23.73 7.92 9.80
C ASP A 173 -23.22 8.40 8.43
N GLU A 174 -24.16 8.82 7.56
CA GLU A 174 -23.85 9.30 6.20
C GLU A 174 -22.87 10.47 6.21
N LYS A 175 -22.99 11.38 7.19
CA LYS A 175 -22.09 12.53 7.32
C LYS A 175 -20.65 12.08 7.61
N THR A 176 -20.47 11.11 8.50
CA THR A 176 -19.14 10.56 8.81
C THR A 176 -18.56 9.84 7.59
N ALA A 177 -19.37 9.08 6.86
CA ALA A 177 -18.94 8.41 5.64
C ALA A 177 -18.45 9.41 4.58
N LEU A 178 -19.21 10.48 4.32
CA LEU A 178 -18.84 11.54 3.39
C LEU A 178 -17.52 12.22 3.77
N MET A 179 -17.30 12.49 5.06
CA MET A 179 -16.07 13.14 5.53
C MET A 179 -14.84 12.22 5.51
N ARG A 180 -15.01 10.91 5.37
CA ARG A 180 -13.90 9.93 5.30
C ARG A 180 -13.32 9.77 3.92
N VAL A 181 -14.15 9.95 2.88
CA VAL A 181 -13.70 9.88 1.50
C VAL A 181 -13.04 11.21 1.14
N LYS A 182 -11.72 11.21 1.00
CA LYS A 182 -11.01 12.42 0.58
C LYS A 182 -11.22 12.67 -0.92
N PRO A 183 -11.32 13.93 -1.37
CA PRO A 183 -11.48 14.23 -2.79
C PRO A 183 -10.40 13.59 -3.68
N GLU A 184 -9.15 13.53 -3.22
CA GLU A 184 -8.03 12.96 -3.98
C GLU A 184 -8.18 11.45 -4.21
N GLN A 185 -8.89 10.76 -3.32
CA GLN A 185 -9.14 9.32 -3.45
C GLN A 185 -10.22 8.99 -4.48
N LEU A 186 -11.07 9.95 -4.85
CA LEU A 186 -12.03 9.77 -5.94
C LEU A 186 -11.31 9.75 -7.30
N ASP A 187 -10.28 10.58 -7.46
CA ASP A 187 -9.47 10.64 -8.68
C ASP A 187 -8.85 9.28 -9.00
N GLU A 188 -8.32 8.58 -7.98
CA GLU A 188 -7.76 7.22 -8.12
C GLU A 188 -8.74 6.22 -8.78
N ILE A 189 -10.04 6.36 -8.53
CA ILE A 189 -11.09 5.42 -8.99
C ILE A 189 -11.60 5.80 -10.38
N MET A 190 -11.38 7.05 -10.80
CA MET A 190 -11.77 7.53 -12.12
C MET A 190 -10.79 7.10 -13.22
N HIS A 191 -9.60 6.61 -12.85
CA HIS A 191 -8.66 6.07 -13.82
C HIS A 191 -9.06 4.67 -14.30
N PRO A 192 -8.95 4.38 -15.61
CA PRO A 192 -9.09 3.03 -16.13
C PRO A 192 -8.15 2.06 -15.42
N MET A 193 -8.64 0.88 -15.08
CA MET A 193 -7.86 -0.22 -14.49
C MET A 193 -7.96 -1.45 -15.38
N LEU A 194 -6.93 -2.29 -15.36
CA LEU A 194 -7.02 -3.62 -15.98
C LEU A 194 -7.92 -4.52 -15.14
N ASP A 195 -8.65 -5.41 -15.82
CA ASP A 195 -9.39 -6.47 -15.15
C ASP A 195 -8.40 -7.49 -14.57
N GLU A 196 -8.46 -7.71 -13.26
CA GLU A 196 -7.52 -8.56 -12.52
C GLU A 196 -7.55 -10.03 -12.99
N GLU A 197 -8.73 -10.54 -13.38
CA GLU A 197 -8.88 -11.92 -13.85
C GLU A 197 -8.35 -12.09 -15.28
N VAL A 198 -8.38 -11.03 -16.07
CA VAL A 198 -7.74 -10.98 -17.38
C VAL A 198 -6.22 -10.85 -17.22
N GLU A 199 -5.75 -9.97 -16.35
CA GLU A 199 -4.32 -9.72 -16.10
C GLU A 199 -3.59 -11.01 -15.65
N LYS A 200 -4.19 -11.80 -14.76
CA LYS A 200 -3.64 -13.09 -14.29
C LYS A 200 -3.41 -14.13 -15.40
N GLN A 201 -4.02 -13.96 -16.58
CA GLN A 201 -3.85 -14.87 -17.71
C GLN A 201 -2.61 -14.56 -18.56
N PHE A 202 -1.99 -13.39 -18.35
CA PHE A 202 -0.81 -12.96 -19.11
C PHE A 202 0.47 -13.13 -18.30
N ASP A 203 1.56 -13.47 -18.99
CA ASP A 203 2.88 -13.52 -18.40
C ASP A 203 3.40 -12.11 -18.13
N LEU A 204 3.87 -11.87 -16.91
CA LEU A 204 4.58 -10.63 -16.57
C LEU A 204 5.92 -10.59 -17.31
N LEU A 205 6.05 -9.69 -18.28
CA LEU A 205 7.27 -9.56 -19.09
C LEU A 205 8.35 -8.70 -18.41
N ALA A 206 7.97 -7.60 -17.77
CA ALA A 206 8.91 -6.65 -17.17
C ALA A 206 8.25 -5.78 -16.09
N LYS A 207 9.07 -5.09 -15.29
CA LYS A 207 8.63 -4.13 -14.26
C LYS A 207 9.42 -2.82 -14.35
N GLY A 208 8.75 -1.72 -14.02
CA GLY A 208 9.37 -0.39 -13.94
C GLY A 208 8.78 0.44 -12.80
N LEU A 209 9.06 1.74 -12.81
CA LEU A 209 8.58 2.69 -11.82
C LEU A 209 7.16 3.16 -12.18
N PRO A 210 6.21 3.16 -11.22
CA PRO A 210 4.81 3.52 -11.45
C PRO A 210 4.65 5.04 -11.50
N ALA A 211 4.85 5.65 -12.67
CA ALA A 211 4.87 7.10 -12.84
C ALA A 211 3.49 7.74 -12.96
N GLY A 212 2.54 7.02 -13.56
CA GLY A 212 1.16 7.44 -13.78
C GLY A 212 0.16 6.35 -13.36
N PRO A 213 -1.02 6.73 -12.83
CA PRO A 213 -2.00 5.80 -12.28
C PRO A 213 -2.77 5.05 -13.37
N GLY A 214 -3.44 3.96 -12.97
CA GLY A 214 -4.32 3.19 -13.84
C GLY A 214 -3.64 2.03 -14.57
N GLY A 215 -4.41 1.37 -15.43
CA GLY A 215 -3.99 0.27 -16.28
C GLY A 215 -4.57 0.45 -17.69
N ALA A 216 -3.80 0.06 -18.70
CA ALA A 216 -4.22 0.20 -20.09
C ALA A 216 -3.78 -0.99 -20.95
N SER A 217 -4.51 -1.23 -22.02
CA SER A 217 -4.19 -2.23 -23.04
C SER A 217 -4.25 -1.59 -24.43
N GLY A 218 -3.42 -2.08 -25.34
CA GLY A 218 -3.32 -1.51 -26.67
C GLY A 218 -2.17 -2.10 -27.46
N GLN A 219 -2.06 -1.68 -28.73
CA GLN A 219 -0.99 -2.12 -29.61
C GLN A 219 0.27 -1.29 -29.39
N ILE A 220 1.44 -1.94 -29.34
CA ILE A 220 2.72 -1.23 -29.16
C ILE A 220 3.07 -0.44 -30.43
N VAL A 221 3.47 0.81 -30.23
CA VAL A 221 4.06 1.69 -31.24
C VAL A 221 5.34 2.33 -30.69
N PHE A 222 6.32 2.61 -31.56
CA PHE A 222 7.65 3.06 -31.15
C PHE A 222 7.94 4.53 -31.48
N SER A 223 7.00 5.21 -32.13
CA SER A 223 7.08 6.63 -32.45
C SER A 223 5.78 7.36 -32.13
N ALA A 224 5.89 8.64 -31.79
CA ALA A 224 4.75 9.48 -31.50
C ALA A 224 3.84 9.69 -32.72
N ASP A 225 4.43 9.80 -33.91
CA ASP A 225 3.69 9.94 -35.18
C ASP A 225 2.87 8.68 -35.50
N GLU A 226 3.43 7.48 -35.28
CA GLU A 226 2.67 6.24 -35.45
C GLU A 226 1.53 6.13 -34.46
N ALA A 227 1.74 6.55 -33.20
CA ALA A 227 0.70 6.57 -32.19
C ALA A 227 -0.50 7.41 -32.65
N GLU A 228 -0.25 8.61 -33.16
CA GLU A 228 -1.31 9.50 -33.68
C GLU A 228 -2.01 8.90 -34.91
N VAL A 229 -1.26 8.36 -35.87
CA VAL A 229 -1.83 7.72 -37.07
C VAL A 229 -2.72 6.54 -36.71
N TRP A 230 -2.33 5.72 -35.73
CA TRP A 230 -3.11 4.56 -35.29
C TRP A 230 -4.32 4.96 -34.46
N HIS A 231 -4.16 5.95 -33.58
CA HIS A 231 -5.26 6.54 -32.82
C HIS A 231 -6.33 7.12 -33.76
N ASN A 232 -5.94 7.85 -34.80
CA ASN A 232 -6.86 8.38 -35.82
C ASN A 232 -7.58 7.29 -36.63
N LYS A 233 -7.06 6.06 -36.64
CA LYS A 233 -7.73 4.87 -37.20
C LYS A 233 -8.61 4.14 -36.19
N GLY A 234 -8.81 4.71 -34.99
CA GLY A 234 -9.62 4.13 -33.91
C GLY A 234 -8.94 3.01 -33.14
N LYS A 235 -7.60 2.89 -33.22
CA LYS A 235 -6.85 1.86 -32.50
C LYS A 235 -6.37 2.38 -31.15
N GLN A 236 -6.45 1.53 -30.14
CA GLN A 236 -5.82 1.75 -28.84
C GLN A 236 -4.32 1.42 -28.94
N VAL A 237 -3.46 2.32 -28.47
CA VAL A 237 -2.01 2.20 -28.61
C VAL A 237 -1.27 2.45 -27.30
N ILE A 238 -0.13 1.77 -27.15
CA ILE A 238 0.82 1.96 -26.06
C ILE A 238 2.10 2.49 -26.67
N LEU A 239 2.49 3.71 -26.31
CA LEU A 239 3.73 4.32 -26.78
C LEU A 239 4.90 3.78 -25.97
N VAL A 240 5.83 3.13 -26.66
CA VAL A 240 7.04 2.55 -26.05
C VAL A 240 8.26 3.28 -26.58
N ARG A 241 9.05 3.89 -25.69
CA ARG A 241 10.22 4.73 -26.05
C ARG A 241 11.40 4.45 -25.12
N ASN A 242 12.62 4.77 -25.56
CA ASN A 242 13.77 4.71 -24.64
C ASN A 242 13.63 5.79 -23.56
N GLU A 243 13.28 7.00 -24.00
CA GLU A 243 12.88 8.16 -23.21
C GLU A 243 11.92 8.99 -24.07
N THR A 244 11.09 9.85 -23.46
CA THR A 244 10.26 10.80 -24.21
C THR A 244 10.82 12.21 -24.09
N SER A 245 10.49 13.03 -25.07
CA SER A 245 10.87 14.44 -25.20
C SER A 245 9.62 15.30 -25.49
N PRO A 246 9.72 16.64 -25.42
CA PRO A 246 8.62 17.52 -25.80
C PRO A 246 8.09 17.30 -27.23
N GLU A 247 8.91 16.73 -28.12
CA GLU A 247 8.51 16.39 -29.50
C GLU A 247 7.56 15.19 -29.55
N ASP A 248 7.49 14.36 -28.50
CA ASP A 248 6.65 13.16 -28.45
C ASP A 248 5.24 13.43 -27.87
N VAL A 249 4.93 14.68 -27.50
CA VAL A 249 3.72 15.06 -26.73
C VAL A 249 2.41 14.68 -27.43
N HIS A 250 2.31 14.83 -28.75
CA HIS A 250 1.12 14.45 -29.52
C HIS A 250 0.86 12.94 -29.44
N GLY A 251 1.90 12.13 -29.64
CA GLY A 251 1.83 10.68 -29.51
C GLY A 251 1.52 10.24 -28.08
N MET A 252 2.15 10.87 -27.08
CA MET A 252 1.88 10.61 -25.66
C MET A 252 0.42 10.91 -25.29
N PHE A 253 -0.15 11.98 -25.83
CA PHE A 253 -1.55 12.36 -25.58
C PHE A 253 -2.55 11.37 -26.20
N THR A 254 -2.25 10.88 -27.40
CA THR A 254 -3.14 9.93 -28.12
C THR A 254 -3.03 8.48 -27.64
N SER A 255 -1.99 8.14 -26.87
CA SER A 255 -1.75 6.77 -26.38
C SER A 255 -2.50 6.46 -25.08
N GLU A 256 -2.93 5.22 -24.89
CA GLU A 256 -3.62 4.76 -23.68
C GLU A 256 -2.65 4.63 -22.50
N ALA A 257 -1.41 4.22 -22.78
CA ALA A 257 -0.32 4.17 -21.82
C ALA A 257 1.02 4.51 -22.45
N ILE A 258 1.97 4.85 -21.58
CA ILE A 258 3.35 5.19 -21.95
C ILE A 258 4.31 4.29 -21.17
N LEU A 259 5.19 3.60 -21.88
CA LEU A 259 6.25 2.77 -21.30
C LEU A 259 7.61 3.30 -21.75
N THR A 260 8.52 3.53 -20.79
CA THR A 260 9.89 3.95 -21.12
C THR A 260 10.97 3.05 -20.53
N ALA A 261 12.03 2.80 -21.30
CA ALA A 261 13.20 2.02 -20.84
C ALA A 261 13.98 2.77 -19.75
N ARG A 262 14.08 4.10 -19.88
CA ARG A 262 14.85 4.98 -18.99
C ARG A 262 13.96 6.06 -18.40
N GLY A 263 14.47 6.70 -17.34
CA GLY A 263 13.81 7.82 -16.66
C GLY A 263 13.30 7.45 -15.27
N GLY A 264 13.36 8.41 -14.36
CA GLY A 264 12.84 8.29 -13.00
C GLY A 264 11.44 8.89 -12.86
N MET A 265 10.93 8.94 -11.63
CA MET A 265 9.62 9.52 -11.28
C MET A 265 9.46 11.02 -11.60
N THR A 266 10.54 11.70 -12.00
CA THR A 266 10.59 13.10 -12.43
C THR A 266 11.01 13.27 -13.89
N SER A 267 11.02 12.18 -14.68
CA SER A 267 11.31 12.23 -16.11
C SER A 267 10.20 12.96 -16.87
N HIS A 268 10.49 13.37 -18.11
CA HIS A 268 9.50 14.01 -18.97
C HIS A 268 8.22 13.17 -19.10
N ALA A 269 8.36 11.87 -19.40
CA ALA A 269 7.24 10.92 -19.45
C ALA A 269 6.42 10.91 -18.16
N ALA A 270 7.10 10.85 -17.00
CA ALA A 270 6.43 10.77 -15.71
C ALA A 270 5.66 12.05 -15.34
N LEU A 271 6.25 13.22 -15.62
CA LEU A 271 5.61 14.51 -15.32
C LEU A 271 4.38 14.74 -16.20
N VAL A 272 4.51 14.47 -17.49
CA VAL A 272 3.44 14.68 -18.48
C VAL A 272 2.30 13.69 -18.28
N ALA A 273 2.61 12.39 -18.13
CA ALA A 273 1.58 11.37 -17.94
C ALA A 273 0.76 11.58 -16.66
N ARG A 274 1.42 11.99 -15.57
CA ARG A 274 0.75 12.32 -14.31
C ARG A 274 -0.17 13.53 -14.47
N GLY A 275 0.28 14.56 -15.19
CA GLY A 275 -0.53 15.75 -15.48
C GLY A 275 -1.82 15.44 -16.25
N TRP A 276 -1.84 14.33 -17.01
CA TRP A 276 -3.00 13.90 -17.79
C TRP A 276 -3.74 12.70 -17.20
N GLY A 277 -3.29 12.16 -16.06
CA GLY A 277 -3.90 10.97 -15.46
C GLY A 277 -3.79 9.71 -16.32
N LYS A 278 -2.73 9.60 -17.15
CA LYS A 278 -2.50 8.43 -18.01
C LYS A 278 -1.63 7.38 -17.31
N CYS A 279 -1.93 6.11 -17.58
CA CYS A 279 -1.11 4.98 -17.16
C CYS A 279 0.31 5.14 -17.70
N CYS A 280 1.31 5.11 -16.81
CA CYS A 280 2.69 5.29 -17.22
C CYS A 280 3.66 4.52 -16.33
N ILE A 281 4.51 3.72 -16.99
CA ILE A 281 5.63 3.02 -16.38
C ILE A 281 6.92 3.57 -16.98
N VAL A 282 7.85 4.00 -16.12
CA VAL A 282 9.14 4.56 -16.55
C VAL A 282 10.31 3.78 -15.96
N GLY A 283 11.48 3.86 -16.60
CA GLY A 283 12.68 3.19 -16.08
C GLY A 283 12.54 1.67 -16.05
N CYS A 284 11.86 1.08 -17.04
CA CYS A 284 11.78 -0.36 -17.22
C CYS A 284 13.10 -0.86 -17.82
N THR A 285 14.10 -1.14 -16.96
CA THR A 285 15.47 -1.44 -17.41
C THR A 285 15.62 -2.74 -18.17
N ASP A 286 14.65 -3.65 -18.04
CA ASP A 286 14.61 -4.92 -18.75
C ASP A 286 14.17 -4.76 -20.22
N LEU A 287 13.64 -3.59 -20.59
CA LEU A 287 13.14 -3.29 -21.92
C LEU A 287 14.31 -3.09 -22.92
N GLN A 288 14.27 -3.82 -24.04
CA GLN A 288 15.15 -3.62 -25.18
C GLN A 288 14.31 -3.34 -26.43
N ILE A 289 14.44 -2.12 -26.96
CA ILE A 289 13.69 -1.62 -28.12
C ILE A 289 14.60 -0.84 -29.08
#